data_AF-A0AAU7EJ16-F1
#
_entry.id   AF-A0AAU7EJ16-F1
#
_cell.length_a   1.000
_cell.length_b   1.000
_cell.length_c   1.000
_cell.angle_alpha   90.00
_cell.angle_beta   90.00
_cell.angle_gamma   90.00
#
_symmetry.space_group_name_H-M   'P 1'
#
loop_
_entity.id
_entity.type
_entity.pdbx_description
1 polymer ?
#
loop_
_entity_poly.entity_id
_entity_poly.type
_entity_poly.pdbx_seq_one_letter_code
_entity_poly.pdbx_strand_id
1 'polypeptide(L)' 'MNTIIQNILVFIAIGFALIFLIKKFIWKKPASKKSCGGDDGCGCH' A
#
# COMPACT_ATOMS: atom_id res chain seq x y z
N MET A 1 23.50 -20.81 17.78
CA MET A 1 22.41 -19.81 17.64
C MET A 1 23.01 -18.55 17.05
N ASN A 2 22.87 -18.35 15.73
CA ASN A 2 23.52 -17.24 15.03
C ASN A 2 22.59 -16.02 15.08
N THR A 3 22.73 -15.23 16.16
CA THR A 3 21.91 -14.04 16.47
C THR A 3 21.86 -13.04 15.31
N ILE A 4 22.94 -12.98 14.50
CA ILE A 4 23.02 -12.20 13.26
C ILE A 4 21.85 -12.54 12.32
N ILE A 5 21.58 -13.83 12.08
CA ILE A 5 20.54 -14.27 11.14
C ILE A 5 19.14 -13.98 11.67
N GLN A 6 18.91 -14.15 12.97
CA GLN A 6 17.63 -13.83 13.60
C GLN A 6 17.33 -12.32 13.56
N ASN A 7 18.33 -11.47 13.82
CA ASN A 7 18.18 -10.02 13.73
C ASN A 7 17.82 -9.59 12.30
N ILE A 8 18.48 -10.16 11.28
CA ILE A 8 18.17 -9.89 9.87
C ILE A 8 16.71 -10.24 9.57
N LEU A 9 16.23 -11.39 10.03
CA LEU A 9 14.85 -11.83 9.81
C LEU A 9 13.83 -10.90 10.50
N VAL A 10 14.13 -10.45 11.72
CA VAL A 10 13.28 -9.51 12.48
C VAL A 10 13.23 -8.15 11.78
N PHE A 11 14.36 -7.61 11.32
CA PHE A 11 14.39 -6.34 10.59
C PHE A 11 13.63 -6.42 9.27
N ILE A 12 13.76 -7.53 8.53
CA ILE A 12 13.01 -7.75 7.29
C ILE A 12 11.51 -7.84 7.58
N ALA A 13 11.10 -8.60 8.61
CA ALA A 13 9.69 -8.75 8.97
C ALA A 13 9.05 -7.40 9.36
N ILE A 14 9.74 -6.61 10.17
CA ILE A 14 9.28 -5.26 10.56
C ILE A 14 9.25 -4.34 9.33
N GLY A 15 10.30 -4.35 8.50
CA GLY A 15 10.35 -3.57 7.26
C GLY A 15 9.19 -3.90 6.31
N PHE A 16 8.90 -5.19 6.10
CA PHE A 16 7.76 -5.64 5.29
C PHE A 16 6.42 -5.23 5.89
N ALA A 17 6.25 -5.33 7.21
CA ALA A 17 5.02 -4.91 7.88
C ALA A 17 4.77 -3.40 7.70
N LEU A 18 5.79 -2.57 7.89
CA LEU A 18 5.71 -1.13 7.69
C LEU A 18 5.41 -0.78 6.23
N ILE A 19 6.13 -1.39 5.28
CA ILE A 19 5.87 -1.20 3.84
C ILE A 19 4.43 -1.61 3.50
N PHE A 20 3.96 -2.75 3.99
CA PHE A 20 2.59 -3.21 3.75
C PHE A 20 1.55 -2.25 4.30
N LEU A 21 1.74 -1.75 5.52
CA LEU A 21 0.82 -0.79 6.15
C LEU A 21 0.80 0.55 5.39
N ILE A 22 1.97 1.09 5.03
CA ILE A 22 2.08 2.30 4.21
C ILE A 22 1.39 2.08 2.85
N LYS A 23 1.68 0.95 2.18
CA LYS A 23 1.08 0.58 0.90
C LYS A 23 -0.45 0.42 0.98
N LYS A 24 -0.96 -0.10 2.08
CA LYS A 24 -2.39 -0.40 2.28
C LYS A 24 -3.19 0.85 2.66
N PHE A 25 -2.65 1.68 3.55
CA PHE A 25 -3.40 2.78 4.15
C PHE A 25 -3.03 4.16 3.60
N ILE A 26 -1.74 4.38 3.27
CA ILE A 26 -1.27 5.68 2.76
C ILE A 26 -1.33 5.71 1.23
N TRP A 27 -1.04 4.59 0.57
CA TRP A 27 -1.21 4.48 -0.88
C TRP A 27 -2.69 4.25 -1.23
N LYS A 28 -3.50 5.31 -1.11
CA LYS A 28 -4.75 5.36 -1.88
C LYS A 28 -4.34 5.32 -3.35
N LYS A 29 -4.64 4.20 -4.02
CA LYS A 29 -4.52 4.13 -5.48
C LYS A 29 -5.19 5.39 -6.02
N PRO A 30 -4.55 6.21 -6.88
CA PRO A 30 -5.29 7.21 -7.61
C PRO A 30 -6.46 6.46 -8.22
N ALA A 31 -7.69 6.96 -8.02
CA ALA A 31 -8.87 6.37 -8.61
C ALA A 31 -8.46 6.04 -10.05
N SER A 32 -8.46 4.74 -10.39
CA SER A 32 -8.24 4.36 -11.78
C SER A 32 -9.17 5.27 -12.54
N LYS A 33 -8.67 6.03 -13.52
CA LYS A 33 -9.53 6.65 -14.52
C LYS A 33 -10.26 5.48 -15.16
N LYS A 34 -11.32 5.00 -14.50
CA LYS A 34 -12.38 4.24 -15.11
C LYS A 34 -12.82 5.19 -16.20
N SER A 35 -12.91 4.64 -17.39
CA SER A 35 -13.35 5.32 -18.59
C SER A 35 -14.81 5.80 -18.49
N CYS A 36 -15.18 6.56 -17.45
CA CYS A 36 -16.44 7.28 -17.26
C CYS A 36 -16.21 8.44 -16.28
N GLY A 37 -16.27 9.67 -16.78
CA GLY A 37 -16.53 10.87 -15.97
C GLY A 37 -15.29 11.54 -15.39
N GLY A 38 -14.44 12.08 -16.25
CA GLY A 38 -13.66 13.25 -15.87
C GLY A 38 -14.59 14.46 -15.83
N ASP A 39 -14.50 15.23 -14.75
CA ASP A 39 -14.83 16.66 -14.63
C ASP A 39 -16.19 17.19 -15.14
N ASP A 40 -17.23 16.40 -15.43
CA ASP A 40 -18.50 16.98 -15.88
C ASP A 40 -19.72 16.14 -15.46
N GLY A 41 -20.72 16.82 -14.92
CA GLY A 41 -21.89 16.24 -14.28
C GLY A 41 -22.66 15.25 -15.14
N CYS A 42 -22.55 13.96 -14.83
CA CYS A 42 -23.46 12.97 -15.39
C CYS A 42 -23.67 11.77 -14.45
N GLY A 43 -24.86 11.76 -13.84
CA GLY A 43 -25.76 10.60 -13.84
C GLY A 43 -25.31 9.36 -13.08
N CYS A 44 -25.62 9.32 -11.78
CA CYS A 44 -26.63 8.40 -11.23
C CYS A 44 -26.68 8.55 -9.70
N HIS A 45 -27.90 8.73 -9.20
CA HIS A 45 -28.27 8.89 -7.79
C HIS A 45 -27.95 7.62 -6.99
#